data_AF-A0A8S3ZU93-F1
#
_entry.id   AF-A0A8S3ZU93-F1
#
_cell.length_a   1.000
_cell.length_b   1.000
_cell.length_c   1.000
_cell.angle_alpha   90.00
_cell.angle_beta   90.00
_cell.angle_gamma   90.00
#
_symmetry.space_group_name_H-M   'P 1'
#
loop_
_entity.id
_entity.type
_entity.pdbx_description
1 polymer ?
#
loop_
_entity_poly.entity_id
_entity_poly.type
_entity_poly.pdbx_seq_one_letter_code
_entity_poly.pdbx_strand_id
1 'polypeptide(L)'
;MEEKLKKGEISSKSASSLLAMKWSDKREVWMLTTCHNSDTVATGKTDWKTGLNIVKPKSVVDYNKCMGSVDRTDMLLSSIESIRKTVKWYKKLFPTC
;
A
#
# COMPACT_ATOMS: atom_id res chain seq x y z
N MET A 1 22.27 6.76 -4.26
CA MET A 1 21.14 5.91 -4.70
C MET A 1 20.55 6.59 -5.93
N GLU A 2 21.31 6.68 -7.02
CA GLU A 2 20.98 7.54 -8.16
C GLU A 2 20.71 6.77 -9.45
N GLU A 3 20.62 5.44 -9.38
CA GLU A 3 20.25 4.65 -10.55
C GLU A 3 18.72 4.61 -10.69
N LYS A 4 18.24 5.02 -11.87
CA LYS A 4 16.84 4.84 -12.27
C LYS A 4 16.62 3.36 -12.54
N LEU A 5 15.84 2.74 -11.68
CA LEU A 5 15.43 1.34 -11.80
C LEU A 5 14.50 1.17 -13.00
N LYS A 6 14.70 0.11 -13.79
CA LYS A 6 13.77 -0.28 -14.84
C LYS A 6 12.47 -0.77 -14.22
N LYS A 7 11.40 -0.78 -15.03
CA LYS A 7 10.10 -1.28 -14.59
C LYS A 7 10.21 -2.74 -14.15
N GLY A 8 9.80 -3.03 -12.93
CA GLY A 8 9.86 -4.33 -12.27
C GLY A 8 11.10 -4.53 -11.39
N GLU A 9 12.11 -3.66 -11.46
CA GLU A 9 13.32 -3.80 -10.64
C GLU A 9 13.11 -3.29 -9.21
N ILE A 10 13.85 -3.91 -8.29
CA ILE A 10 13.81 -3.67 -6.85
C ILE A 10 15.23 -3.42 -6.36
N SER A 11 15.43 -2.36 -5.58
CA SER A 11 16.66 -2.10 -4.84
C SER A 11 16.35 -2.01 -3.36
N SER A 12 17.12 -2.70 -2.52
CA SER A 12 16.94 -2.67 -1.07
C SER A 12 18.23 -2.42 -0.33
N LYS A 13 18.15 -1.69 0.76
CA LYS A 13 19.21 -1.56 1.75
C LYS A 13 18.66 -1.86 3.13
N SER A 14 19.31 -2.77 3.84
CA SER A 14 19.01 -3.08 5.23
C SER A 14 20.06 -2.45 6.13
N ALA A 15 19.62 -1.83 7.22
CA ALA A 15 20.45 -1.39 8.32
C ALA A 15 19.86 -1.94 9.61
N SER A 16 20.63 -2.75 10.34
CA SER A 16 20.18 -3.47 11.55
C SER A 16 18.82 -4.15 11.41
N SER A 17 17.75 -3.52 11.91
CA SER A 17 16.36 -3.99 11.88
C SER A 17 15.46 -3.25 10.89
N LEU A 18 15.98 -2.24 10.18
CA LEU A 18 15.26 -1.44 9.20
C LEU A 18 15.62 -1.87 7.79
N LEU A 19 14.60 -2.10 6.98
CA LEU A 19 14.72 -2.34 5.55
C LEU A 19 14.14 -1.15 4.79
N ALA A 20 14.99 -0.47 4.04
CA ALA A 20 14.61 0.51 3.03
C ALA A 20 14.57 -0.17 1.67
N MET A 21 13.47 -0.02 0.94
CA MET A 21 13.28 -0.61 -0.36
C MET A 21 12.73 0.41 -1.36
N LYS A 22 13.27 0.37 -2.57
CA LYS A 22 12.81 1.10 -3.74
C LYS A 22 12.33 0.09 -4.77
N TRP A 23 11.09 0.23 -5.23
CA TRP A 23 10.51 -0.58 -6.31
C TRP A 23 10.01 0.32 -7.42
N SER A 24 10.35 0.01 -8.67
CA SER A 24 9.92 0.79 -9.83
C SER A 24 8.87 0.03 -10.62
N ASP A 25 7.65 0.55 -10.71
CA ASP A 25 6.62 0.05 -11.62
C ASP A 25 6.29 1.12 -12.68
N LYS A 26 5.06 1.65 -12.73
CA LYS A 26 4.77 2.88 -13.50
C LYS A 26 5.37 4.12 -12.84
N ARG A 27 5.53 4.08 -11.52
CA ARG A 27 6.15 5.11 -10.68
C ARG A 27 7.06 4.43 -9.68
N GLU A 28 8.02 5.18 -9.16
CA GLU A 28 8.88 4.71 -8.08
C GLU A 28 8.10 4.71 -6.76
N VAL A 29 8.18 3.59 -6.04
CA VAL A 29 7.58 3.39 -4.72
C VAL A 29 8.72 3.15 -3.73
N TRP A 30 8.70 3.91 -2.64
CA TRP A 30 9.67 3.81 -1.55
C TRP A 30 8.97 3.22 -0.33
N MET A 31 9.57 2.20 0.27
CA MET A 31 9.04 1.50 1.43
C MET A 31 10.10 1.45 2.52
N LEU A 32 9.68 1.68 3.77
CA LEU A 32 10.48 1.47 4.97
C LEU A 32 9.72 0.48 5.86
N THR A 33 10.38 -0.62 6.23
CA THR A 33 9.76 -1.66 7.04
C THR A 33 10.75 -2.23 8.05
N THR A 34 10.28 -2.55 9.25
CA THR A 34 11.06 -3.25 10.29
C THR A 34 10.75 -4.73 10.40
N CYS A 35 9.62 -5.14 9.82
CA CYS A 35 9.03 -6.47 10.00
C CYS A 35 9.25 -7.41 8.81
N HIS A 36 9.80 -6.92 7.71
CA HIS A 36 9.86 -7.64 6.44
C HIS A 36 11.29 -7.71 5.93
N ASN A 37 11.64 -8.85 5.34
CA ASN A 37 12.88 -9.06 4.61
C ASN A 37 12.75 -8.56 3.17
N SER A 38 13.84 -8.57 2.41
CA SER A 38 13.88 -8.18 0.99
C SER A 38 13.20 -9.19 0.05
N ASP A 39 12.23 -9.96 0.54
CA ASP A 39 11.57 -11.02 -0.18
C ASP A 39 10.59 -10.48 -1.23
N THR A 40 10.52 -11.20 -2.35
CA THR A 40 9.61 -10.91 -3.44
C THR A 40 8.58 -12.02 -3.61
N VAL A 41 7.35 -11.66 -3.91
CA VAL A 41 6.24 -12.58 -4.11
C VAL A 41 5.69 -12.43 -5.52
N ALA A 42 5.47 -13.56 -6.19
CA ALA A 42 4.75 -13.57 -7.46
C ALA A 42 3.27 -13.30 -7.19
N THR A 43 2.70 -12.28 -7.83
CA THR A 43 1.31 -11.86 -7.59
C THR A 43 0.28 -12.82 -8.21
N GLY A 44 0.73 -13.87 -8.91
CA GLY A 44 -0.12 -14.75 -9.74
C GLY A 44 -0.73 -14.05 -10.95
N LYS A 45 -0.32 -12.80 -11.22
CA LYS A 45 -0.73 -12.01 -12.38
C LYS A 45 0.40 -12.00 -13.40
N THR A 46 0.07 -12.33 -14.63
CA THR A 46 1.00 -12.27 -15.75
C THR A 46 0.87 -10.93 -16.45
N ASP A 47 1.98 -10.30 -16.80
CA ASP A 47 1.95 -9.11 -17.64
C ASP A 47 1.55 -9.52 -19.06
N TRP A 48 0.47 -8.93 -19.57
CA TRP A 48 -0.11 -9.26 -20.86
C TRP A 48 0.82 -8.94 -22.04
N LYS A 49 1.78 -8.03 -21.85
CA LYS A 49 2.74 -7.64 -22.91
C LYS A 49 3.96 -8.54 -22.98
N THR A 50 4.45 -9.02 -21.85
CA THR A 50 5.71 -9.77 -21.75
C THR A 50 5.51 -11.24 -21.42
N GLY A 51 4.32 -11.65 -21.01
CA GLY A 51 4.03 -13.02 -20.58
C GLY A 51 4.74 -13.43 -19.28
N LEU A 52 5.42 -12.50 -18.61
CA LEU A 52 6.16 -12.74 -17.39
C LEU A 52 5.29 -12.52 -16.15
N ASN A 53 5.57 -13.27 -15.09
CA ASN A 53 4.89 -13.09 -13.81
C ASN A 53 5.26 -11.74 -13.18
N ILE A 54 4.24 -10.98 -12.75
CA ILE A 54 4.43 -9.73 -12.04
C ILE A 54 4.88 -10.04 -10.62
N VAL A 55 6.17 -9.84 -10.40
CA VAL A 55 6.81 -9.95 -9.10
C VAL A 55 6.70 -8.62 -8.37
N LYS A 56 6.28 -8.66 -7.10
CA LYS A 56 6.21 -7.49 -6.23
C LYS A 56 6.93 -7.78 -4.93
N PRO A 57 7.47 -6.76 -4.25
CA PRO A 57 7.93 -6.95 -2.88
C PRO A 57 6.82 -7.44 -1.96
N LYS A 58 7.15 -8.38 -1.08
CA LYS A 58 6.21 -8.89 -0.07
C LYS A 58 5.67 -7.75 0.80
N SER A 59 6.54 -6.81 1.15
CA SER A 59 6.21 -5.61 1.93
C SER A 59 5.12 -4.75 1.30
N VAL A 60 5.16 -4.57 -0.02
CA VAL A 60 4.14 -3.81 -0.75
C VAL A 60 2.80 -4.55 -0.78
N VAL A 61 2.84 -5.88 -0.92
CA VAL A 61 1.62 -6.70 -0.91
C VAL A 61 0.93 -6.64 0.44
N ASP A 62 1.69 -6.81 1.53
CA ASP A 62 1.13 -6.81 2.88
C ASP A 62 0.69 -5.40 3.32
N TYR A 63 1.42 -4.36 2.93
CA TYR A 63 0.99 -2.97 3.11
C TYR A 63 -0.38 -2.72 2.47
N ASN A 64 -0.58 -3.13 1.21
CA ASN A 64 -1.85 -2.95 0.52
C ASN A 64 -3.00 -3.74 1.15
N LYS A 65 -2.74 -4.91 1.75
CA LYS A 65 -3.77 -5.65 2.49
C LYS A 65 -4.21 -4.91 3.75
N CYS A 66 -3.25 -4.41 4.53
CA CYS A 66 -3.53 -3.68 5.77
C CYS A 66 -4.21 -2.34 5.49
N MET A 67 -3.65 -1.52 4.59
CA MET A 67 -4.21 -0.21 4.25
C MET A 67 -5.56 -0.31 3.56
N GLY A 68 -5.81 -1.35 2.75
CA GLY A 68 -7.12 -1.56 2.14
C GLY A 68 -8.25 -1.77 3.15
N SER A 69 -7.94 -2.13 4.40
CA SER A 69 -8.94 -2.24 5.46
C SER A 69 -9.34 -0.86 5.98
N VAL A 70 -8.38 0.07 6.11
CA VAL A 70 -8.64 1.45 6.54
C VAL A 70 -9.51 2.18 5.52
N ASP A 71 -9.18 2.08 4.23
CA ASP A 71 -9.97 2.71 3.15
C ASP A 71 -11.40 2.17 3.11
N ARG A 72 -11.59 0.87 3.36
CA ARG A 72 -12.93 0.27 3.42
C ARG A 72 -13.72 0.80 4.61
N THR A 73 -13.10 0.93 5.77
CA THR A 73 -13.78 1.51 6.94
C THR A 73 -14.16 2.97 6.70
N ASP A 74 -13.30 3.76 6.07
CA ASP A 74 -13.58 5.16 5.72
C ASP A 74 -14.69 5.28 4.66
N MET A 75 -14.70 4.41 3.65
CA MET A 75 -15.78 4.33 2.67
C MET A 75 -17.14 4.02 3.34
N LEU A 76 -17.16 3.10 4.31
CA LEU A 76 -18.38 2.78 5.05
C LEU A 76 -18.82 3.96 5.94
N LEU A 77 -17.88 4.59 6.66
CA LEU A 77 -18.17 5.74 7.54
C LEU A 77 -18.66 6.96 6.74
N SER A 78 -18.00 7.30 5.64
CA SER A 78 -18.42 8.40 4.77
C SER A 78 -19.83 8.20 4.21
N SER A 79 -20.22 6.96 3.90
CA SER A 79 -21.60 6.66 3.50
C SER A 79 -22.61 6.97 4.61
N ILE A 80 -22.29 6.67 5.88
CA ILE A 80 -23.16 6.94 7.04
C ILE A 80 -23.23 8.44 7.34
N GLU A 81 -22.10 9.14 7.33
CA GLU A 81 -22.01 10.59 7.56
C GLU A 81 -22.79 11.38 6.50
N SER A 82 -22.76 10.91 5.25
CA SER A 82 -23.45 11.57 4.13
C SER A 82 -24.98 11.59 4.28
N ILE A 83 -25.56 10.62 4.99
CA ILE A 83 -27.01 10.48 5.18
C ILE A 83 -27.55 11.55 6.15
N ARG A 84 -26.75 12.02 7.13
CA ARG A 84 -27.17 13.01 8.14
C ARG A 84 -26.26 14.24 8.14
N LYS A 85 -26.55 15.19 7.26
CA LYS A 85 -25.90 16.51 7.30
C LYS A 85 -26.29 17.26 8.58
N THR A 86 -25.29 17.66 9.37
CA THR A 86 -25.51 18.43 10.60
C THR A 86 -24.38 19.43 10.83
N VAL A 87 -24.72 20.60 11.38
CA VAL A 87 -23.75 21.66 11.71
C VAL A 87 -23.08 21.39 13.07
N LYS A 88 -23.68 20.54 13.90
CA LYS A 88 -23.19 20.23 15.25
C LYS A 88 -22.14 19.11 15.18
N TRP A 89 -20.86 19.45 15.34
CA TRP A 89 -19.73 18.52 15.21
C TRP A 89 -19.85 17.27 16.10
N TYR A 90 -20.40 17.39 17.32
CA TYR A 90 -20.51 16.26 18.26
C TYR A 90 -21.49 15.18 17.78
N LYS A 91 -22.47 15.53 16.93
CA LYS A 91 -23.41 14.58 16.34
C LYS A 91 -22.77 13.66 15.29
N LYS A 92 -21.57 14.03 14.81
CA LYS A 92 -20.73 13.18 13.97
C LYS A 92 -20.16 11.99 14.75
N LEU A 93 -19.83 12.20 16.02
CA LEU A 93 -19.30 11.15 16.92
C LEU A 93 -20.43 10.36 17.60
N PHE A 94 -21.55 11.00 17.91
CA PHE A 94 -22.71 10.39 18.56
C PHE A 94 -23.99 10.58 17.72
N PRO A 95 -24.16 9.80 16.63
CA PRO A 95 -25.29 9.98 15.70
C PRO A 95 -26.65 9.54 16.25
N THR A 96 -26.69 8.86 17.41
CA THR A 96 -27.89 8.30 18.03
C THR A 96 -28.45 9.11 19.22
N CYS A 97 -27.87 10.29 19.52
CA CYS A 97 -28.38 11.21 20.56
C CYS A 97 -29.14 12.42 19.98
#